data_AF-A0A0D6M3W4-F1
#
_entry.id   AF-A0A0D6M3W4-F1
#
_cell.length_a   1.000
_cell.length_b   1.000
_cell.length_c   1.000
_cell.angle_alpha   90.00
_cell.angle_beta   90.00
_cell.angle_gamma   90.00
#
_symmetry.space_group_name_H-M   'P 1'
#
loop_
_entity.id
_entity.type
_entity.pdbx_description
1 polymer ?
#
loop_
_entity_poly.entity_id
_entity_poly.type
_entity_poly.pdbx_seq_one_letter_code
_entity_poly.pdbx_strand_id
1 'polypeptide(L)'
;MRPFQSTVNRSQLLTYEMAQKPHHIGIVIKRRGNIVTVAGFLQYSRRLDIRRIYWMFGFAEEFLSILLKQPVKLELAFVESEADVAYNYI
;
A
#
# COMPACT_ATOMS: atom_id res chain seq x y z
N MET A 1 -13.48 9.71 -16.16
CA MET A 1 -12.74 10.99 -16.24
C MET A 1 -11.60 10.77 -17.19
N ARG A 2 -11.36 11.66 -18.16
CA ARG A 2 -10.32 11.42 -19.17
C ARG A 2 -8.95 11.76 -18.58
N PRO A 3 -7.92 10.96 -18.92
CA PRO A 3 -6.69 11.45 -19.49
C PRO A 3 -6.32 12.93 -19.34
N PHE A 4 -5.77 13.50 -18.26
CA PHE A 4 -5.06 14.78 -18.40
C PHE A 4 -3.80 14.51 -19.21
N GLN A 5 -3.97 14.54 -20.53
CA GLN A 5 -2.91 14.41 -21.50
C GLN A 5 -1.92 15.54 -21.29
N SER A 6 -0.62 15.22 -21.37
CA SER A 6 0.44 16.22 -21.28
C SER A 6 0.21 17.30 -22.34
N THR A 7 -0.16 18.50 -21.92
CA THR A 7 -0.31 19.64 -22.83
C THR A 7 1.06 20.02 -23.37
N VAL A 8 1.15 20.16 -24.70
CA VAL A 8 2.39 20.48 -25.45
C VAL A 8 3.01 21.82 -25.01
N ASN A 9 2.19 22.70 -24.42
CA ASN A 9 2.62 23.99 -23.89
C ASN A 9 2.64 23.97 -22.36
N ARG A 10 3.83 24.05 -21.76
CA ARG A 10 4.12 23.89 -20.32
C ARG A 10 3.62 25.06 -19.45
N SER A 11 2.39 25.52 -19.65
CA SER A 11 1.87 26.77 -19.06
C SER A 11 1.03 26.58 -17.79
N GLN A 12 0.91 25.36 -17.25
CA GLN A 12 0.16 25.10 -16.02
C GLN A 12 1.11 24.61 -14.92
N LEU A 13 1.19 25.35 -13.82
CA LEU A 13 1.93 24.99 -12.62
C LEU A 13 1.14 23.91 -11.87
N LEU A 14 1.71 22.70 -11.79
CA LEU A 14 1.16 21.60 -11.01
C LEU A 14 1.67 21.72 -9.58
N THR A 15 0.75 21.72 -8.61
CA THR A 15 1.11 21.63 -7.18
C THR A 15 1.75 20.26 -6.90
N TYR A 16 2.65 20.17 -5.91
CA TYR A 16 3.37 18.93 -5.53
C TYR A 16 2.44 17.71 -5.34
N GLU A 17 1.21 17.95 -4.85
CA GLU A 17 0.18 16.92 -4.66
C GLU A 17 -0.37 16.34 -5.98
N MET A 18 -0.21 17.05 -7.10
CA MET A 18 -0.73 16.66 -8.42
C MET A 18 0.27 15.84 -9.26
N ALA A 19 1.53 15.69 -8.80
CA ALA A 19 2.61 15.05 -9.57
C ALA A 19 2.87 13.58 -9.21
N GLN A 20 2.21 13.02 -8.20
CA GLN A 20 2.43 11.63 -7.80
C GLN A 20 1.61 10.66 -8.66
N LYS A 21 2.28 10.04 -9.65
CA LYS A 21 1.77 8.86 -10.36
C LYS A 21 1.52 7.72 -9.36
N PRO A 22 0.38 6.99 -9.43
CA PRO A 22 0.00 5.99 -8.45
C PRO A 22 0.70 4.64 -8.70
N HIS A 23 2.00 4.62 -8.95
CA HIS A 23 2.76 3.37 -9.19
C HIS A 23 3.38 2.80 -7.91
N HIS A 24 3.06 3.38 -6.75
CA HIS A 24 3.58 2.95 -5.48
C HIS A 24 2.42 2.41 -4.64
N ILE A 25 2.01 1.16 -4.89
CA ILE A 25 1.36 0.36 -3.86
C ILE A 25 2.43 0.14 -2.77
N GLY A 26 2.55 1.12 -1.88
CA GLY A 26 3.58 1.18 -0.86
C GLY A 26 3.12 0.55 0.44
N ILE A 27 4.08 -0.01 1.17
CA ILE A 27 3.87 -0.39 2.57
C ILE A 27 3.94 0.89 3.41
N VAL A 28 2.93 1.11 4.25
CA VAL A 28 2.84 2.23 5.19
C VAL A 28 3.18 1.73 6.58
N ILE A 29 4.26 2.26 7.15
CA ILE A 29 4.65 1.94 8.53
C ILE A 29 4.20 3.10 9.43
N LYS A 30 3.33 2.78 10.39
CA LYS A 30 2.86 3.71 11.42
C LYS A 30 3.46 3.31 12.76
N ARG A 31 3.94 4.29 13.53
CA ARG A 31 4.45 4.07 14.88
C ARG A 31 3.66 4.90 15.87
N ARG A 32 3.10 4.25 16.89
CA ARG A 32 2.30 4.89 17.96
C ARG A 32 2.81 4.35 19.30
N GLY A 33 3.60 5.17 20.00
CA GLY A 33 4.26 4.72 21.23
C GLY A 33 5.15 3.49 20.97
N ASN A 34 4.93 2.42 21.72
CA ASN A 34 5.65 1.16 21.58
C ASN A 34 5.06 0.20 20.54
N ILE A 35 3.98 0.56 19.84
CA ILE A 35 3.37 -0.31 18.83
C ILE A 35 3.81 0.13 17.44
N VAL A 36 4.20 -0.85 16.63
CA VAL A 36 4.45 -0.67 15.19
C VAL A 36 3.33 -1.32 14.42
N THR A 37 2.66 -0.53 13.58
CA THR A 37 1.62 -1.02 12.67
C THR A 37 2.14 -0.94 11.25
N VAL A 38 2.19 -2.08 10.57
CA VAL A 38 2.59 -2.19 9.16
C VAL A 38 1.33 -2.39 8.35
N ALA A 39 0.93 -1.36 7.61
CA ALA A 39 -0.28 -1.34 6.80
C ALA A 39 0.06 -1.32 5.31
N GLY A 40 -0.87 -1.77 4.47
CA GLY A 40 -0.65 -1.77 3.03
C GLY A 40 -1.75 -2.50 2.27
N PHE A 41 -1.58 -2.60 0.96
CA PHE A 41 -2.49 -3.33 0.10
C PHE A 41 -1.76 -4.54 -0.48
N LEU A 42 -2.45 -5.69 -0.49
CA LEU A 42 -1.97 -6.89 -1.15
C LEU A 42 -2.86 -7.16 -2.36
N GLN A 43 -2.26 -7.11 -3.55
CA GLN A 43 -2.97 -7.52 -4.77
C GLN A 43 -3.15 -9.03 -4.77
N TYR A 44 -4.40 -9.47 -4.67
CA TYR A 44 -4.74 -10.87 -4.66
C TYR A 44 -5.06 -11.33 -6.09
N SER A 45 -4.03 -11.74 -6.82
CA SER A 45 -4.25 -12.53 -8.03
C SER A 45 -4.78 -13.91 -7.64
N ARG A 46 -5.73 -14.46 -8.43
CA ARG A 46 -6.46 -15.74 -8.22
C ARG A 46 -5.60 -17.01 -7.98
N ARG A 47 -4.28 -16.88 -7.85
CA ARG A 47 -3.30 -17.97 -7.64
C ARG A 47 -2.76 -18.07 -6.21
N LEU A 48 -3.14 -17.19 -5.29
CA LEU A 48 -2.64 -17.23 -3.91
C LEU A 48 -3.54 -18.14 -3.05
N ASP A 49 -2.95 -18.96 -2.17
CA ASP A 49 -3.69 -19.77 -1.21
C ASP A 49 -3.93 -18.95 0.06
N ILE A 50 -5.20 -18.66 0.33
CA ILE A 50 -5.65 -17.87 1.49
C ILE A 50 -5.04 -18.38 2.79
N ARG A 51 -4.95 -19.70 2.97
CA ARG A 51 -4.40 -20.30 4.21
C ARG A 51 -2.93 -19.96 4.40
N ARG A 52 -2.15 -19.97 3.31
CA ARG A 52 -0.73 -19.62 3.36
C ARG A 52 -0.54 -18.15 3.70
N ILE A 53 -1.40 -17.28 3.19
CA ILE A 53 -1.35 -15.85 3.49
C ILE A 53 -1.63 -15.60 4.99
N TYR A 54 -2.72 -16.15 5.53
CA TYR A 54 -3.02 -15.98 6.96
C TYR A 54 -1.92 -16.57 7.86
N TRP A 55 -1.33 -17.70 7.46
CA TRP A 55 -0.16 -18.25 8.16
C TRP A 55 1.03 -17.29 8.12
N MET A 56 1.35 -16.73 6.95
CA MET A 56 2.43 -15.76 6.79
C MET A 56 2.21 -14.48 7.61
N PHE A 57 0.96 -14.03 7.75
CA PHE A 57 0.63 -12.87 8.57
C PHE A 57 0.96 -13.11 10.04
N GLY A 58 0.46 -14.21 10.61
CA GLY A 58 0.75 -14.55 12.01
C GLY A 58 2.25 -14.78 12.24
N PHE A 59 2.92 -15.48 11.30
CA PHE A 59 4.37 -15.65 11.36
C PHE A 59 5.12 -14.32 11.37
N ALA A 60 4.75 -13.38 10.49
CA ALA A 60 5.41 -12.10 10.38
C ALA A 60 5.15 -11.19 11.60
N GLU A 61 3.93 -11.16 12.15
CA GLU A 61 3.63 -10.42 13.38
C GLU A 61 4.46 -10.92 14.56
N GLU A 62 4.52 -12.24 14.77
CA GLU A 62 5.27 -12.85 15.86
C GLU A 62 6.78 -12.66 15.68
N PHE A 63 7.29 -12.93 14.47
CA PHE A 63 8.71 -12.79 14.16
C PHE A 63 9.19 -11.35 14.36
N LEU A 64 8.46 -10.37 13.82
CA LEU A 64 8.81 -8.96 13.96
C LEU A 64 8.66 -8.48 15.41
N SER A 65 7.69 -9.00 16.16
CA SER A 65 7.54 -8.66 17.57
C SER A 65 8.71 -9.13 18.42
N ILE A 66 9.23 -10.35 18.16
CA ILE A 66 10.41 -10.89 18.82
C ILE A 66 11.68 -10.13 18.41
N LEU A 67 11.82 -9.84 17.11
CA LEU A 67 13.00 -9.15 16.55
C LEU A 67 13.11 -7.71 17.07
N LEU A 68 12.00 -6.98 17.04
CA LEU A 68 11.97 -5.56 17.39
C LEU A 68 11.69 -5.29 18.88
N LYS A 69 11.45 -6.34 19.68
CA LYS A 69 11.13 -6.27 21.12
C LYS A 69 9.95 -5.35 21.43
N GLN A 70 9.00 -5.26 20.51
CA GLN A 70 7.84 -4.40 20.62
C GLN A 70 6.66 -5.04 19.87
N PRO A 71 5.41 -4.83 20.32
CA PRO A 71 4.23 -5.36 19.62
C PRO A 71 4.14 -4.82 18.18
N VAL A 72 4.01 -5.74 17.23
CA VAL A 72 3.82 -5.44 15.81
C VAL A 72 2.44 -5.91 15.36
N LYS A 73 1.76 -5.07 14.57
CA LYS A 73 0.44 -5.38 14.00
C LYS A 73 0.45 -5.19 12.49
N LEU A 74 -0.01 -6.19 11.74
CA LEU A 74 -0.18 -6.13 10.29
C LEU A 74 -1.62 -5.76 9.92
N GLU A 75 -1.78 -4.68 9.17
CA GLU A 75 -3.06 -4.18 8.65
C GLU A 75 -3.02 -4.14 7.11
N LEU A 76 -3.01 -5.32 6.50
CA LEU A 76 -3.01 -5.45 5.04
C LEU A 76 -4.44 -5.68 4.53
N ALA A 77 -4.86 -4.86 3.57
CA ALA A 77 -6.14 -5.02 2.88
C ALA A 77 -5.94 -5.74 1.54
N PHE A 78 -6.83 -6.68 1.23
CA PHE A 78 -6.83 -7.38 -0.05
C PHE A 78 -7.53 -6.56 -1.11
N VAL A 79 -6.95 -6.51 -2.30
CA VAL A 79 -7.48 -5.78 -3.45
C VAL A 79 -7.41 -6.68 -4.67
N GLU A 80 -8.49 -6.71 -5.46
CA GLU A 80 -8.56 -7.52 -6.68
C GLU A 80 -7.75 -6.89 -7.82
N SER A 81 -7.83 -5.57 -7.99
CA SER A 81 -7.13 -4.82 -9.04
C SER A 81 -6.45 -3.57 -8.48
N GLU A 82 -5.23 -3.28 -8.95
CA GLU A 82 -4.53 -2.00 -8.67
C GLU A 82 -5.39 -0.77 -9.03
N ALA A 83 -6.30 -0.93 -10.01
CA ALA A 83 -7.28 0.09 -10.40
C ALA A 83 -8.30 0.44 -9.30
N ASP A 84 -8.54 -0.47 -8.35
CA ASP A 84 -9.46 -0.24 -7.22
C ASP A 84 -8.80 0.58 -6.09
N VAL A 85 -7.46 0.64 -6.07
CA VAL A 85 -6.67 1.45 -5.13
C VAL A 85 -6.33 2.82 -5.73
N ALA A 86 -6.29 2.91 -7.05
CA ALA A 86 -5.95 4.12 -7.77
C ALA A 86 -7.03 5.21 -7.60
N TYR A 87 -6.72 6.22 -6.79
CA TYR A 87 -7.64 7.35 -6.55
C TYR A 87 -7.65 8.39 -7.69
N ASN A 88 -6.76 8.29 -8.69
CA ASN A 88 -6.80 9.17 -9.86
C ASN A 88 -6.55 8.38 -11.13
N TYR A 89 -7.58 8.31 -11.97
CA TYR A 89 -7.40 8.18 -13.40
C TYR A 89 -6.84 9.53 -13.86
N ILE A 90 -5.56 9.56 -14.25
CA ILE A 90 -5.11 10.60 -15.18
C ILE A 90 -6.09 10.53 -16.30
#